data_AF-A0A645JGL5-F1
#
_entry.id   AF-A0A645JGL5-F1
#
_cell.length_a   1.000
_cell.length_b   1.000
_cell.length_c   1.000
_cell.angle_alpha   90.00
_cell.angle_beta   90.00
_cell.angle_gamma   90.00
#
_symmetry.space_group_name_H-M   'P 1'
#
loop_
_entity.id
_entity.type
_entity.pdbx_description
1 polymer ?
#
loop_
_entity_poly.entity_id
_entity_poly.type
_entity_poly.pdbx_seq_one_letter_code
_entity_poly.pdbx_strand_id
1 'polypeptide(L)' 'MGRMAAYTGKDVTREEVLNSDLYLGPKTYVMGPVENIPEIIPVAGVPGKE' A
#
# COMPACT_ATOMS: atom_id res chain seq x y z
N MET A 1 -4.68 17.49 -6.08
CA MET A 1 -5.59 18.63 -5.83
C MET A 1 -6.79 18.62 -6.76
N GLY A 2 -6.60 18.71 -8.09
CA GLY A 2 -7.71 18.84 -9.04
C GLY A 2 -8.83 17.79 -8.94
N ARG A 3 -8.50 16.50 -8.70
CA ARG A 3 -9.54 15.45 -8.59
C ARG A 3 -10.35 15.54 -7.29
N MET A 4 -9.72 15.82 -6.16
CA MET A 4 -10.42 15.91 -4.87
C MET A 4 -11.35 17.12 -4.82
N ALA A 5 -10.89 18.27 -5.33
CA ALA A 5 -11.71 19.47 -5.47
C ALA A 5 -12.88 19.27 -6.45
N ALA A 6 -12.63 18.63 -7.61
CA ALA A 6 -13.68 18.38 -8.59
C ALA A 6 -14.81 17.47 -8.09
N TYR A 7 -14.52 16.49 -7.22
CA TYR A 7 -15.54 15.57 -6.71
C TYR A 7 -16.30 16.09 -5.48
N THR A 8 -15.74 17.07 -4.76
CA THR A 8 -16.37 17.64 -3.56
C THR A 8 -16.91 19.04 -3.75
N GLY A 9 -16.56 19.73 -4.85
CA GLY A 9 -16.93 21.11 -5.11
C GLY A 9 -16.32 22.12 -4.14
N LYS A 10 -15.37 21.69 -3.30
CA LYS A 10 -14.68 22.53 -2.32
C LYS A 10 -13.32 22.94 -2.87
N ASP A 11 -12.95 24.18 -2.57
CA ASP A 11 -11.57 24.63 -2.75
C ASP A 11 -10.70 23.95 -1.69
N VAL A 12 -9.93 22.96 -2.13
CA VAL A 12 -9.02 22.19 -1.26
C VAL A 12 -7.62 22.78 -1.37
N THR A 13 -7.10 23.29 -0.27
CA THR A 13 -5.76 23.89 -0.22
C THR A 13 -4.66 22.83 -0.11
N ARG A 14 -3.43 23.22 -0.45
CA ARG A 14 -2.24 22.35 -0.34
C ARG A 14 -2.01 21.86 1.10
N GLU A 15 -2.26 22.72 2.08
CA GLU A 15 -2.09 22.44 3.51
C GLU A 15 -3.10 21.42 4.02
N GLU A 16 -4.35 21.49 3.58
CA GLU A 16 -5.37 20.49 3.94
C GLU A 16 -5.04 19.11 3.38
N VAL A 17 -4.44 19.04 2.17
CA VAL A 17 -4.00 17.76 1.60
C VAL A 17 -2.83 17.15 2.39
N LEU A 18 -1.90 17.99 2.83
CA LEU A 18 -0.71 17.53 3.56
C LEU A 18 -1.04 17.08 4.99
N ASN A 19 -2.08 17.64 5.60
CA ASN A 19 -2.56 17.28 6.93
C ASN A 19 -3.75 16.31 6.92
N SER A 20 -4.07 15.70 5.77
CA SER A 20 -5.24 14.82 5.63
C SER A 20 -4.89 13.37 5.97
N ASP A 21 -5.65 12.77 6.90
CA ASP A 21 -5.58 11.34 7.25
C ASP A 21 -6.30 10.41 6.26
N LEU A 22 -6.70 10.92 5.09
CA LEU A 22 -7.42 10.16 4.08
C LEU A 22 -6.55 9.07 3.46
N TYR A 23 -6.85 7.81 3.80
CA TYR A 23 -6.21 6.63 3.25
C TYR A 23 -7.18 5.91 2.30
N LEU A 24 -6.93 6.00 0.99
CA LEU A 24 -7.80 5.45 -0.06
C LEU A 24 -7.51 3.99 -0.40
N GLY A 25 -6.53 3.38 0.26
CA GLY A 25 -6.15 1.98 0.07
C GLY A 25 -6.63 1.07 1.21
N PRO A 26 -6.52 -0.25 1.05
CA PRO A 26 -6.65 -1.19 2.16
C PRO A 26 -5.43 -1.07 3.10
N LYS A 27 -5.67 -1.00 4.42
CA LYS A 27 -4.59 -0.87 5.43
C LYS A 27 -3.64 -2.07 5.46
N THR A 28 -4.16 -3.24 5.09
CA THR A 28 -3.42 -4.48 5.08
C THR A 28 -3.61 -5.11 3.70
N TYR A 29 -2.50 -5.39 3.04
CA TYR A 29 -2.49 -6.17 1.81
C TYR A 29 -2.36 -7.63 2.19
N VAL A 30 -3.45 -8.38 2.09
CA VAL A 30 -3.41 -9.84 2.18
C VAL A 30 -3.00 -10.34 0.79
N MET A 31 -1.70 -10.56 0.62
CA MET A 31 -1.20 -11.21 -0.58
C MET A 31 -1.60 -12.69 -0.51
N GLY A 32 -2.28 -13.19 -1.55
CA GLY A 32 -2.61 -14.60 -1.66
C GLY A 32 -1.34 -15.47 -1.80
N PRO A 33 -1.44 -16.79 -1.57
CA PRO A 33 -0.32 -17.69 -1.78
C PRO A 33 0.12 -17.62 -3.25
N VAL A 34 1.43 -17.49 -3.47
CA VAL A 34 2.01 -17.60 -4.81
C VAL A 34 2.17 -19.09 -5.12
N GLU A 35 1.58 -19.54 -6.23
CA GLU A 35 1.73 -20.93 -6.66
C GLU A 35 3.21 -21.27 -6.90
N ASN A 36 3.66 -22.41 -6.38
CA ASN A 36 5.03 -22.94 -6.48
C ASN A 36 6.13 -22.19 -5.70
N ILE A 37 5.81 -21.24 -4.81
CA ILE A 37 6.81 -20.64 -3.91
C ILE A 37 6.52 -21.08 -2.47
N PRO A 38 7.38 -21.89 -1.85
CA PRO A 38 7.20 -22.25 -0.46
C PRO A 38 7.56 -21.05 0.43
N GLU A 39 6.75 -20.79 1.46
CA GLU A 39 6.94 -19.70 2.44
C GLU A 39 8.05 -20.04 3.44
N ILE A 40 9.24 -20.39 2.95
CA ILE A 40 10.40 -20.74 3.75
C ILE A 40 11.26 -19.50 3.87
N ILE A 41 11.34 -18.94 5.08
CA ILE A 41 12.24 -17.82 5.35
C ILE A 41 13.68 -18.32 5.19
N PRO A 42 14.49 -17.76 4.27
CA PRO A 42 15.87 -18.18 4.11
C PRO A 42 16.67 -17.75 5.35
N VAL A 43 17.31 -18.71 6.02
CA VAL A 43 18.21 -18.44 7.14
C VAL A 43 19.62 -18.30 6.58
N ALA A 44 20.30 -17.21 6.94
CA ALA A 44 21.67 -16.96 6.52
C ALA A 44 22.59 -18.13 6.95
N GLY A 45 23.28 -18.72 5.97
CA GLY A 45 24.19 -19.86 6.20
C GLY A 45 23.59 -21.24 5.90
N VAL A 46 22.30 -21.34 5.57
CA VAL A 46 21.70 -22.58 5.04
C VAL A 46 21.58 -22.44 3.52
N PRO A 47 22.16 -23.35 2.71
CA PRO A 47 21.94 -23.32 1.28
C PRO A 47 20.44 -23.50 1.00
N GLY A 48 19.84 -22.56 0.26
CA GLY A 48 18.47 -22.69 -0.21
C GLY A 48 18.36 -23.94 -1.07
N LYS A 49 17.34 -24.76 -0.80
CA LYS A 49 17.09 -25.97 -1.58
C LYS A 49 16.68 -25.53 -2.99
N GLU A 50 17.44 -25.97 -4.01
CA GLU A 50 17.09 -25.83 -5.43
C GLU A 50 15.69 -26.35 -5.75
#